data_AF-A0A5T3DGU3-F1
#
_entry.id   AF-A0A5T3DGU3-F1
#
_cell.length_a   1.000
_cell.length_b   1.000
_cell.length_c   1.000
_cell.angle_alpha   90.00
_cell.angle_beta   90.00
_cell.angle_gamma   90.00
#
_symmetry.space_group_name_H-M   'P 1'
#
loop_
_entity.id
_entity.type
_entity.pdbx_description
1 polymer ?
#
loop_
_entity_poly.entity_id
_entity_poly.type
_entity_poly.pdbx_seq_one_letter_code
_entity_poly.pdbx_strand_id
1 'polypeptide(L)'
;KRRKSLVNLYFPNNDKTPYVILDKLRRGHNLLFCPCCGEPGKPTTLDHYLPKTAYPELAIVIANLTPMCNECQQNKSSDYHDENGNKIYIHPYFDSIEQVNLSINIEPPYATPTFELIILEDEDDNELYELLRRHINGVNFVERFDEFCRNEYMQLLRAMSLERQDAQPDRASRIVFRFKRKYEGQSPNRWEAIFYRGILNNTDLLDYLDNSSLPSFT
;
A
#
# COMPACT_ATOMS: atom_id res chain seq x y z
N LYS A 1 -22.93 -17.21 -24.35
CA LYS A 1 -22.98 -18.51 -23.61
C LYS A 1 -21.60 -18.96 -23.12
N ARG A 2 -20.56 -19.04 -23.98
CA ARG A 2 -19.21 -19.51 -23.60
C ARG A 2 -18.44 -18.63 -22.59
N ARG A 3 -18.55 -17.30 -22.66
CA ARG A 3 -17.95 -16.39 -21.67
C ARG A 3 -18.40 -16.69 -20.24
N LYS A 4 -19.72 -16.85 -20.03
CA LYS A 4 -20.29 -17.16 -18.71
C LYS A 4 -19.79 -18.50 -18.17
N SER A 5 -19.70 -19.53 -19.01
CA SER A 5 -19.18 -20.83 -18.57
C SER A 5 -17.70 -20.77 -18.18
N LEU A 6 -16.89 -19.97 -18.89
CA LEU A 6 -15.47 -19.78 -18.55
C LEU A 6 -15.28 -19.02 -17.24
N VAL A 7 -16.01 -17.91 -17.04
CA VAL A 7 -16.00 -17.16 -15.77
C VAL A 7 -16.48 -18.04 -14.60
N ASN A 8 -17.46 -18.91 -14.83
CA ASN A 8 -17.95 -19.84 -13.81
C ASN A 8 -16.90 -20.83 -13.30
N LEU A 9 -15.80 -21.07 -14.05
CA LEU A 9 -14.70 -21.91 -13.57
C LEU A 9 -14.01 -21.34 -12.31
N TYR A 10 -14.10 -20.02 -12.10
CA TYR A 10 -13.59 -19.33 -10.91
C TYR A 10 -14.51 -19.47 -9.68
N PHE A 11 -15.72 -19.99 -9.86
CA PHE A 11 -16.70 -20.20 -8.78
C PHE A 11 -17.03 -21.70 -8.60
N PRO A 12 -16.03 -22.55 -8.32
CA PRO A 12 -16.26 -23.97 -8.05
C PRO A 12 -17.04 -24.17 -6.74
N ASN A 13 -17.75 -25.30 -6.64
CA ASN A 13 -18.38 -25.73 -5.39
C ASN A 13 -17.32 -25.95 -4.30
N ASN A 14 -17.70 -25.70 -3.04
CA ASN A 14 -16.79 -25.69 -1.89
C ASN A 14 -16.13 -27.06 -1.59
N ASP A 15 -16.72 -28.15 -2.04
CA ASP A 15 -16.23 -29.52 -1.88
C ASP A 15 -15.18 -29.92 -2.95
N LYS A 16 -14.84 -29.02 -3.88
CA LYS A 16 -13.94 -29.33 -5.00
C LYS A 16 -12.53 -28.77 -4.81
N THR A 17 -11.53 -29.50 -5.34
CA THR A 17 -10.12 -29.09 -5.30
C THR A 17 -9.85 -27.66 -5.79
N PRO A 18 -10.44 -27.17 -6.90
CA PRO A 18 -10.22 -25.80 -7.33
C PRO A 18 -10.69 -24.76 -6.30
N TYR A 19 -11.76 -25.04 -5.54
CA TYR A 19 -12.20 -24.16 -4.47
C TYR A 19 -11.15 -24.05 -3.37
N VAL A 20 -10.62 -25.20 -2.92
CA VAL A 20 -9.57 -25.25 -1.89
C VAL A 20 -8.33 -24.46 -2.32
N ILE A 21 -7.93 -24.55 -3.58
CA ILE A 21 -6.80 -23.79 -4.14
C ILE A 21 -7.11 -22.28 -4.11
N LEU A 22 -8.25 -21.86 -4.65
CA LEU A 22 -8.65 -20.45 -4.71
C LEU A 22 -8.85 -19.86 -3.31
N ASP A 23 -9.39 -20.62 -2.37
CA ASP A 23 -9.57 -20.18 -0.98
C ASP A 23 -8.22 -20.04 -0.27
N LYS A 24 -7.28 -20.97 -0.49
CA LYS A 24 -5.91 -20.85 0.01
C LYS A 24 -5.21 -19.61 -0.56
N LEU A 25 -5.36 -19.33 -1.85
CA LEU A 25 -4.83 -18.11 -2.47
C LEU A 25 -5.48 -16.84 -1.94
N ARG A 26 -6.76 -16.88 -1.54
CA ARG A 26 -7.51 -15.71 -1.07
C ARG A 26 -7.33 -15.43 0.42
N ARG A 27 -7.17 -16.48 1.23
CA ARG A 27 -7.23 -16.39 2.71
C ARG A 27 -6.14 -17.18 3.42
N GLY A 28 -5.54 -18.16 2.76
CA GLY A 28 -4.50 -19.03 3.32
C GLY A 28 -3.08 -18.44 3.30
N HIS A 29 -2.91 -17.19 2.84
CA HIS A 29 -1.62 -16.48 2.89
C HIS A 29 -1.39 -15.74 4.21
N ASN A 30 -0.13 -15.38 4.45
CA ASN A 30 0.33 -14.65 5.64
C ASN A 30 0.59 -13.16 5.37
N LEU A 31 0.11 -12.63 4.24
CA LEU A 31 0.21 -11.20 3.95
C LEU A 31 -0.47 -10.37 5.04
N LEU A 32 0.24 -9.34 5.51
CA LEU A 32 -0.23 -8.38 6.53
C LEU A 32 -0.61 -7.01 5.93
N PHE A 33 -0.46 -6.87 4.62
CA PHE A 33 -0.72 -5.68 3.85
C PHE A 33 -1.12 -6.09 2.43
N CYS A 34 -1.77 -5.18 1.70
CA CYS A 34 -2.13 -5.39 0.30
C CYS A 34 -0.87 -5.39 -0.58
N PRO A 35 -0.59 -6.43 -1.39
CA PRO A 35 0.58 -6.46 -2.26
C PRO A 35 0.43 -5.52 -3.48
N CYS A 36 -0.77 -4.98 -3.71
CA CYS A 36 -1.03 -4.01 -4.75
C CYS A 36 -0.64 -2.59 -4.31
N CYS A 37 -1.11 -2.12 -3.15
CA CYS A 37 -0.88 -0.74 -2.72
C CYS A 37 0.00 -0.59 -1.48
N GLY A 38 0.31 -1.65 -0.71
CA GLY A 38 1.09 -1.53 0.53
C GLY A 38 0.27 -1.14 1.77
N GLU A 39 -1.04 -0.94 1.64
CA GLU A 39 -1.94 -0.62 2.75
C GLU A 39 -1.98 -1.74 3.81
N PRO A 40 -1.94 -1.41 5.12
CA PRO A 40 -2.04 -2.38 6.20
C PRO A 40 -3.36 -3.14 6.17
N GLY A 41 -3.28 -4.44 6.45
CA GLY A 41 -4.45 -5.30 6.51
C GLY A 41 -4.29 -6.51 5.60
N LYS A 42 -4.75 -7.67 6.09
CA LYS A 42 -4.71 -8.91 5.32
C LYS A 42 -5.71 -8.79 4.15
N PRO A 43 -5.25 -8.84 2.88
CA PRO A 43 -6.17 -8.88 1.75
C PRO A 43 -7.03 -10.15 1.83
N THR A 44 -8.29 -10.04 1.45
CA THR A 44 -9.26 -11.16 1.51
C THR A 44 -9.98 -11.39 0.19
N THR A 45 -9.61 -10.65 -0.86
CA THR A 45 -10.05 -10.88 -2.23
C THR A 45 -8.89 -11.37 -3.08
N LEU A 46 -9.23 -11.85 -4.26
CA LEU A 46 -8.29 -12.35 -5.24
C LEU A 46 -8.65 -11.69 -6.57
N ASP A 47 -7.82 -10.75 -7.00
CA ASP A 47 -8.01 -9.96 -8.20
C ASP A 47 -7.63 -10.73 -9.46
N HIS A 48 -8.28 -10.38 -10.56
CA HIS A 48 -7.92 -10.83 -11.90
C HIS A 48 -7.11 -9.72 -12.55
N TYR A 49 -5.78 -9.90 -12.62
CA TYR A 49 -4.88 -8.87 -13.17
C TYR A 49 -5.34 -8.44 -14.58
N LEU A 50 -5.50 -9.41 -15.47
CA LEU A 50 -6.30 -9.27 -16.69
C LEU A 50 -7.76 -9.60 -16.37
N PRO A 51 -8.70 -8.69 -16.63
CA PRO A 51 -10.06 -8.81 -16.15
C PRO A 51 -10.79 -9.97 -16.82
N LYS A 52 -11.45 -10.81 -16.02
CA LYS A 52 -12.24 -11.96 -16.51
C LYS A 52 -13.39 -11.57 -17.46
N THR A 53 -13.74 -10.29 -17.52
CA THR A 53 -14.73 -9.76 -18.46
C THR A 53 -14.19 -9.69 -19.89
N ALA A 54 -12.90 -9.35 -20.05
CA ALA A 54 -12.22 -9.33 -21.34
C ALA A 54 -11.51 -10.66 -21.65
N TYR A 55 -10.91 -11.30 -20.64
CA TYR A 55 -10.12 -12.53 -20.75
C TYR A 55 -10.71 -13.67 -19.91
N PRO A 56 -11.92 -14.16 -20.23
CA PRO A 56 -12.60 -15.17 -19.41
C PRO A 56 -11.86 -16.51 -19.34
N GLU A 57 -11.06 -16.86 -20.34
CA GLU A 57 -10.17 -18.03 -20.35
C GLU A 57 -9.05 -17.97 -19.31
N LEU A 58 -8.69 -16.77 -18.84
CA LEU A 58 -7.68 -16.56 -17.81
C LEU A 58 -8.26 -16.49 -16.39
N ALA A 59 -9.57 -16.73 -16.23
CA ALA A 59 -10.27 -16.56 -14.95
C ALA A 59 -9.76 -17.50 -13.83
N ILE A 60 -9.13 -18.62 -14.18
CA ILE A 60 -8.58 -19.59 -13.21
C ILE A 60 -7.06 -19.72 -13.27
N VAL A 61 -6.40 -18.94 -14.10
CA VAL A 61 -4.94 -18.99 -14.24
C VAL A 61 -4.32 -18.36 -13.01
N ILE A 62 -3.60 -19.14 -12.21
CA ILE A 62 -3.03 -18.68 -10.92
C ILE A 62 -2.12 -17.46 -11.11
N ALA A 63 -1.34 -17.42 -12.21
CA ALA A 63 -0.50 -16.28 -12.52
C ALA A 63 -1.29 -14.98 -12.77
N ASN A 64 -2.57 -15.08 -13.13
CA ASN A 64 -3.49 -13.95 -13.33
C ASN A 64 -4.26 -13.58 -12.04
N LEU A 65 -3.99 -14.27 -10.91
CA LEU A 65 -4.73 -14.16 -9.66
C LEU A 65 -3.83 -13.62 -8.53
N THR A 66 -4.15 -12.43 -8.02
CA THR A 66 -3.33 -11.75 -7.01
C THR A 66 -4.17 -11.39 -5.77
N PRO A 67 -3.71 -11.69 -4.55
CA PRO A 67 -4.39 -11.19 -3.35
C PRO A 67 -4.46 -9.67 -3.39
N MET A 68 -5.63 -9.10 -3.09
CA MET A 68 -5.82 -7.65 -3.16
C MET A 68 -6.77 -7.18 -2.04
N CYS A 69 -6.66 -5.91 -1.63
CA CYS A 69 -7.67 -5.32 -0.76
C CYS A 69 -8.92 -4.94 -1.57
N ASN A 70 -10.05 -4.76 -0.89
CA ASN A 70 -11.32 -4.42 -1.53
C ASN A 70 -11.23 -3.09 -2.29
N GLU A 71 -10.61 -2.07 -1.69
CA GLU A 71 -10.47 -0.74 -2.28
C GLU A 71 -9.71 -0.78 -3.62
N CYS A 72 -8.54 -1.42 -3.65
CA CYS A 72 -7.77 -1.57 -4.88
C CYS A 72 -8.54 -2.36 -5.95
N GLN A 73 -9.22 -3.45 -5.56
CA GLN A 73 -9.99 -4.25 -6.51
C GLN A 73 -11.18 -3.45 -7.08
N GLN A 74 -11.85 -2.65 -6.25
CA GLN A 74 -12.97 -1.82 -6.66
C GLN A 74 -12.53 -0.68 -7.59
N ASN A 75 -11.44 0.02 -7.24
CA ASN A 75 -10.89 1.11 -8.05
C ASN A 75 -10.34 0.58 -9.39
N LYS A 76 -9.61 -0.54 -9.36
CA LYS A 76 -9.11 -1.20 -10.57
C LYS A 76 -10.23 -1.70 -11.48
N SER A 77 -11.30 -2.26 -10.89
CA SER A 77 -12.45 -2.80 -11.62
C SER A 77 -12.06 -3.72 -12.78
N SER A 78 -12.28 -3.29 -14.03
CA SER A 78 -11.89 -4.00 -15.25
C SER A 78 -10.76 -3.33 -16.03
N ASP A 79 -10.09 -2.34 -15.44
CA ASP A 79 -9.03 -1.60 -16.12
C ASP A 79 -7.73 -2.41 -16.08
N TYR A 80 -6.95 -2.30 -17.15
CA TYR A 80 -5.66 -3.00 -17.30
C TYR A 80 -4.70 -2.31 -18.29
N HIS A 81 -5.20 -1.43 -19.16
CA HIS A 81 -4.42 -0.62 -20.08
C HIS A 81 -5.03 0.78 -20.26
N ASP A 82 -4.20 1.77 -20.58
CA ASP A 82 -4.66 3.13 -20.89
C ASP A 82 -5.12 3.26 -22.36
N GLU A 83 -5.55 4.45 -22.75
CA GLU A 83 -6.03 4.75 -24.11
C GLU A 83 -4.99 4.50 -25.21
N ASN A 84 -3.71 4.51 -24.86
CA ASN A 84 -2.60 4.23 -25.78
C ASN A 84 -2.20 2.74 -25.75
N GLY A 85 -2.91 1.91 -24.98
CA GLY A 85 -2.67 0.48 -24.85
C GLY A 85 -1.54 0.11 -23.90
N ASN A 86 -0.99 1.09 -23.17
CA ASN A 86 0.09 0.83 -22.23
C ASN A 86 -0.47 0.31 -20.89
N LYS A 87 0.33 -0.48 -20.18
CA LYS A 87 -0.03 -1.10 -18.90
C LYS A 87 -0.30 -0.07 -17.79
N ILE A 88 -1.43 -0.17 -17.08
CA ILE A 88 -1.76 0.76 -15.97
C ILE A 88 -1.24 0.27 -14.62
N TYR A 89 -1.32 -1.04 -14.34
CA TYR A 89 -1.09 -1.56 -13.00
C TYR A 89 0.17 -2.41 -12.94
N ILE A 90 0.97 -2.17 -11.90
CA ILE A 90 2.02 -3.09 -11.48
C ILE A 90 1.43 -4.47 -11.15
N HIS A 91 2.08 -5.51 -11.66
CA HIS A 91 1.82 -6.91 -11.42
C HIS A 91 2.70 -7.43 -10.27
N PRO A 92 2.13 -7.77 -9.10
CA PRO A 92 2.89 -8.13 -7.90
C PRO A 92 3.89 -9.30 -8.04
N TYR A 93 3.68 -10.18 -9.01
CA TYR A 93 4.57 -11.33 -9.26
C TYR A 93 5.62 -11.13 -10.36
N PHE A 94 5.44 -10.14 -11.23
CA PHE A 94 6.23 -10.06 -12.48
C PHE A 94 6.94 -8.72 -12.67
N ASP A 95 6.47 -7.65 -12.04
CA ASP A 95 7.18 -6.37 -12.05
C ASP A 95 8.06 -6.24 -10.82
N SER A 96 9.18 -5.56 -11.01
CA SER A 96 10.11 -5.20 -9.94
C SER A 96 9.46 -4.17 -9.01
N ILE A 97 9.03 -4.61 -7.84
CA ILE A 97 8.43 -3.79 -6.78
C ILE A 97 9.36 -3.61 -5.58
N GLU A 98 10.62 -3.98 -5.72
CA GLU A 98 11.62 -3.93 -4.66
C GLU A 98 12.26 -2.54 -4.53
N GLN A 99 12.19 -1.75 -5.60
CA GLN A 99 12.66 -0.38 -5.61
C GLN A 99 11.76 0.52 -4.74
N VAL A 100 12.39 1.45 -4.03
CA VAL A 100 11.70 2.39 -3.16
C VAL A 100 11.53 3.70 -3.91
N ASN A 101 10.46 3.81 -4.69
CA ASN A 101 10.19 4.97 -5.52
C ASN A 101 9.14 5.92 -4.92
N LEU A 102 8.72 5.69 -3.67
CA LEU A 102 7.74 6.53 -2.97
C LEU A 102 8.35 7.15 -1.73
N SER A 103 8.19 8.46 -1.62
CA SER A 103 8.54 9.27 -0.47
C SER A 103 7.36 10.16 -0.09
N ILE A 104 7.41 10.75 1.11
CA ILE A 104 6.51 11.83 1.46
C ILE A 104 7.30 13.07 1.83
N ASN A 105 6.79 14.22 1.42
CA ASN A 105 7.14 15.49 2.02
C ASN A 105 6.12 15.82 3.13
N ILE A 106 6.62 16.35 4.25
CA ILE A 106 5.80 16.67 5.42
C ILE A 106 6.03 18.13 5.76
N GLU A 107 5.01 18.95 5.56
CA GLU A 107 5.12 20.41 5.72
C GLU A 107 4.40 20.89 6.99
N PRO A 108 4.93 21.94 7.65
CA PRO A 108 4.29 22.56 8.80
C PRO A 108 2.95 23.23 8.43
N PRO A 109 2.07 23.52 9.42
CA PRO A 109 2.30 23.43 10.87
C PRO A 109 2.28 21.99 11.39
N TYR A 110 3.31 21.57 12.14
CA TYR A 110 3.43 20.18 12.60
C TYR A 110 2.39 19.73 13.64
N ALA A 111 1.58 20.63 14.18
CA ALA A 111 0.39 20.24 14.93
C ALA A 111 -0.66 19.55 14.04
N THR A 112 -0.73 19.94 12.76
CA THR A 112 -1.62 19.43 11.72
C THR A 112 -0.91 19.50 10.37
N PRO A 113 0.10 18.65 10.12
CA PRO A 113 0.94 18.76 8.94
C PRO A 113 0.19 18.38 7.67
N THR A 114 0.71 18.86 6.54
CA THR A 114 0.32 18.38 5.22
C THR A 114 1.25 17.25 4.79
N PHE A 115 0.68 16.21 4.18
CA PHE A 115 1.43 15.08 3.62
C PHE A 115 1.31 15.11 2.11
N GLU A 116 2.45 15.23 1.43
CA GLU A 116 2.52 15.19 -0.04
C GLU A 116 3.28 13.94 -0.49
N LEU A 117 2.64 13.10 -1.30
CA LEU A 117 3.28 11.93 -1.89
C LEU A 117 4.20 12.38 -3.03
N ILE A 118 5.46 11.96 -2.96
CA ILE A 118 6.46 12.17 -4.01
C ILE A 118 6.78 10.82 -4.65
N ILE A 119 6.69 10.77 -5.98
CA ILE A 119 7.19 9.66 -6.78
C ILE A 119 8.61 10.02 -7.20
N LEU A 120 9.58 9.20 -6.83
CA LEU A 120 10.98 9.41 -7.15
C LEU A 120 11.22 8.98 -8.61
N GLU A 121 11.64 9.96 -9.42
CA GLU A 121 12.08 9.72 -10.79
C GLU A 121 13.43 9.01 -10.78
N ASP A 122 13.52 7.94 -11.57
CA ASP A 122 14.80 7.34 -11.94
C ASP A 122 15.12 7.83 -13.36
N GLU A 123 16.17 8.63 -13.51
CA GLU A 123 16.57 9.20 -14.81
C GLU A 123 16.86 8.11 -15.86
N ASP A 124 17.19 6.88 -15.40
CA ASP A 124 17.51 5.75 -16.25
C ASP A 124 16.28 4.86 -16.59
N ASP A 125 15.14 4.99 -15.91
CA ASP A 125 13.94 4.15 -16.11
C ASP A 125 12.61 4.94 -16.07
N ASN A 126 12.39 5.71 -17.13
CA ASN A 126 11.15 6.48 -17.33
C ASN A 126 9.90 5.59 -17.49
N GLU A 127 10.04 4.33 -17.91
CA GLU A 127 8.87 3.44 -18.12
C GLU A 127 8.28 2.99 -16.79
N LEU A 128 9.13 2.62 -15.82
CA LEU A 128 8.68 2.25 -14.48
C LEU A 128 8.03 3.44 -13.76
N TYR A 129 8.61 4.64 -13.89
CA TYR A 129 8.04 5.86 -13.32
C TYR A 129 6.61 6.13 -13.85
N GLU A 130 6.43 6.09 -15.17
CA GLU A 130 5.11 6.30 -15.78
C GLU A 130 4.12 5.16 -15.47
N LEU A 131 4.59 3.91 -15.35
CA LEU A 131 3.77 2.81 -14.83
C LEU A 131 3.33 3.07 -13.38
N LEU A 132 4.23 3.52 -12.52
CA LEU A 132 3.94 3.80 -11.12
C LEU A 132 2.93 4.94 -10.97
N ARG A 133 3.04 6.00 -11.77
CA ARG A 133 2.05 7.09 -11.82
C ARG A 133 0.65 6.58 -12.17
N ARG A 134 0.55 5.77 -13.23
CA ARG A 134 -0.72 5.18 -13.65
C ARG A 134 -1.28 4.24 -12.60
N HIS A 135 -0.43 3.44 -11.97
CA HIS A 135 -0.83 2.53 -10.90
C HIS A 135 -1.40 3.30 -9.69
N ILE A 136 -0.69 4.32 -9.20
CA ILE A 136 -1.09 5.17 -8.07
C ILE A 136 -2.44 5.82 -8.32
N ASN A 137 -2.65 6.36 -9.52
CA ASN A 137 -3.91 6.95 -9.91
C ASN A 137 -5.03 5.89 -10.00
N GLY A 138 -4.77 4.76 -10.67
CA GLY A 138 -5.78 3.72 -10.91
C GLY A 138 -6.29 3.03 -9.64
N VAL A 139 -5.50 3.01 -8.56
CA VAL A 139 -5.94 2.43 -7.28
C VAL A 139 -6.40 3.48 -6.25
N ASN A 140 -6.50 4.75 -6.67
CA ASN A 140 -6.76 5.90 -5.82
C ASN A 140 -5.85 5.96 -4.58
N PHE A 141 -4.54 5.77 -4.80
CA PHE A 141 -3.57 5.63 -3.70
C PHE A 141 -3.47 6.93 -2.88
N VAL A 142 -3.39 8.09 -3.53
CA VAL A 142 -3.04 9.36 -2.87
C VAL A 142 -4.03 9.74 -1.78
N GLU A 143 -5.32 9.73 -2.08
CA GLU A 143 -6.38 10.08 -1.12
C GLU A 143 -6.37 9.16 0.10
N ARG A 144 -6.29 7.85 -0.14
CA ARG A 144 -6.30 6.82 0.92
C ARG A 144 -5.03 6.86 1.77
N PHE A 145 -3.88 7.09 1.14
CA PHE A 145 -2.60 7.18 1.84
C PHE A 145 -2.50 8.45 2.68
N ASP A 146 -3.05 9.58 2.22
CA ASP A 146 -3.14 10.83 2.97
C ASP A 146 -4.05 10.68 4.21
N GLU A 147 -5.20 10.00 4.09
CA GLU A 147 -6.02 9.62 5.25
C GLU A 147 -5.24 8.74 6.24
N PHE A 148 -4.53 7.74 5.74
CA PHE A 148 -3.66 6.90 6.55
C PHE A 148 -2.60 7.73 7.28
N CYS A 149 -1.89 8.63 6.60
CA CYS A 149 -0.84 9.46 7.19
C CYS A 149 -1.38 10.33 8.32
N ARG A 150 -2.55 10.96 8.14
CA ARG A 150 -3.20 11.73 9.20
C ARG A 150 -3.51 10.87 10.44
N ASN A 151 -4.08 9.69 10.22
CA ASN A 151 -4.43 8.78 11.31
C ASN A 151 -3.19 8.27 12.05
N GLU A 152 -2.18 7.81 11.31
CA GLU A 152 -0.93 7.30 11.89
C GLU A 152 -0.15 8.42 12.61
N TYR A 153 -0.18 9.65 12.08
CA TYR A 153 0.43 10.80 12.73
C TYR A 153 -0.24 11.17 14.05
N MET A 154 -1.58 11.14 14.13
CA MET A 154 -2.29 11.33 15.40
C MET A 154 -1.87 10.29 16.44
N GLN A 155 -1.71 9.03 16.02
CA GLN A 155 -1.25 7.96 16.90
C GLN A 155 0.20 8.16 17.34
N LEU A 156 1.06 8.64 16.44
CA LEU A 156 2.45 8.99 16.76
C LEU A 156 2.52 10.13 17.78
N LEU A 157 1.74 11.21 17.59
CA LEU A 157 1.71 12.33 18.53
C LEU A 157 1.25 11.89 19.93
N ARG A 158 0.26 11.00 20.02
CA ARG A 158 -0.16 10.38 21.28
C ARG A 158 0.97 9.58 21.92
N ALA A 159 1.66 8.75 21.13
CA ALA A 159 2.80 7.97 21.61
C ALA A 159 3.94 8.87 22.12
N MET A 160 4.27 9.95 21.41
CA MET A 160 5.29 10.91 21.85
C MET A 160 4.88 11.66 23.12
N SER A 161 3.60 12.03 23.23
CA SER A 161 3.07 12.67 24.43
C SER A 161 3.20 11.79 25.68
N LEU A 162 2.96 10.49 25.53
CA LEU A 162 3.14 9.51 26.61
C LEU A 162 4.63 9.27 26.92
N GLU A 163 5.46 9.06 25.91
CA GLU A 163 6.91 8.85 26.07
C GLU A 163 7.56 9.99 26.86
N ARG A 164 7.20 11.24 26.56
CA ARG A 164 7.74 12.42 27.25
C ARG A 164 7.43 12.48 28.74
N GLN A 165 6.46 11.69 29.22
CA GLN A 165 6.11 11.59 30.64
C GLN A 165 6.92 10.51 31.37
N ASP A 166 7.62 9.65 30.64
CA ASP A 166 8.46 8.62 31.24
C ASP A 166 9.68 9.23 31.94
N ALA A 167 10.19 8.53 32.96
CA ALA A 167 11.36 8.96 33.72
C ALA A 167 12.64 9.03 32.85
N GLN A 168 12.68 8.27 31.75
CA GLN A 168 13.81 8.18 30.82
C GLN A 168 13.29 8.12 29.38
N PRO A 169 12.82 9.24 28.82
CA PRO A 169 12.22 9.26 27.50
C PRO A 169 13.25 9.01 26.41
N ASP A 170 12.86 8.28 25.38
CA ASP A 170 13.59 8.15 24.13
C ASP A 170 13.32 9.34 23.21
N ARG A 171 14.34 9.71 22.43
CA ARG A 171 14.22 10.67 21.33
C ARG A 171 13.24 10.15 20.28
N ALA A 172 12.42 11.03 19.72
CA ALA A 172 11.48 10.72 18.64
C ALA A 172 12.16 9.99 17.49
N SER A 173 13.37 10.43 17.10
CA SER A 173 14.17 9.78 16.05
C SER A 173 14.44 8.30 16.34
N ARG A 174 14.71 7.94 17.60
CA ARG A 174 14.97 6.55 18.02
C ARG A 174 13.70 5.70 17.96
N ILE A 175 12.57 6.26 18.37
CA ILE A 175 11.28 5.56 18.38
C ILE A 175 10.79 5.36 16.95
N VAL A 176 10.75 6.42 16.16
CA VAL A 176 10.36 6.38 14.74
C VAL A 176 11.27 5.44 13.95
N PHE A 177 12.58 5.40 14.23
CA PHE A 177 13.49 4.44 13.62
C PHE A 177 13.12 2.98 13.94
N ARG A 178 12.72 2.68 15.18
CA ARG A 178 12.24 1.33 15.54
C ARG A 178 10.97 0.96 14.79
N PHE A 179 10.04 1.90 14.63
CA PHE A 179 8.82 1.69 13.84
C PHE A 179 9.14 1.47 12.36
N LYS A 180 9.96 2.33 11.74
CA LYS A 180 10.45 2.14 10.36
C LYS A 180 11.05 0.75 10.19
N ARG A 181 12.01 0.36 11.04
CA ARG A 181 12.68 -0.95 10.96
C ARG A 181 11.69 -2.12 11.04
N LYS A 182 10.66 -2.03 11.89
CA LYS A 182 9.62 -3.07 12.03
C LYS A 182 8.83 -3.26 10.74
N TYR A 183 8.45 -2.17 10.08
CA TYR A 183 7.58 -2.23 8.89
C TYR A 183 8.36 -2.45 7.60
N GLU A 184 9.53 -1.82 7.46
CA GLU A 184 10.43 -2.00 6.32
C GLU A 184 10.99 -3.43 6.27
N GLY A 185 11.20 -4.08 7.42
CA GLY A 185 11.54 -5.50 7.49
C GLY A 185 10.45 -6.45 6.95
N GLN A 186 9.23 -5.95 6.71
CA GLN A 186 8.14 -6.69 6.06
C GLN A 186 8.03 -6.34 4.57
N SER A 187 8.12 -5.05 4.24
CA SER A 187 8.26 -4.54 2.89
C SER A 187 8.65 -3.06 2.92
N PRO A 188 9.57 -2.60 2.06
CA PRO A 188 9.97 -1.20 2.01
C PRO A 188 8.92 -0.28 1.38
N ASN A 189 7.94 -0.85 0.66
CA ASN A 189 6.82 -0.17 0.00
C ASN A 189 5.50 -0.28 0.76
N ARG A 190 5.56 -0.73 2.03
CA ARG A 190 4.42 -0.68 2.94
C ARG A 190 4.17 0.77 3.39
N TRP A 191 2.91 1.16 3.57
CA TRP A 191 2.54 2.55 3.90
C TRP A 191 3.22 3.08 5.16
N GLU A 192 3.28 2.30 6.24
CA GLU A 192 4.00 2.68 7.46
C GLU A 192 5.49 2.91 7.18
N ALA A 193 6.12 2.09 6.32
CA ALA A 193 7.54 2.22 6.01
C ALA A 193 7.82 3.53 5.24
N ILE A 194 6.96 3.88 4.28
CA ILE A 194 7.02 5.16 3.56
C ILE A 194 6.84 6.33 4.53
N PHE A 195 5.81 6.26 5.39
CA PHE A 195 5.48 7.29 6.36
C PHE A 195 6.62 7.57 7.35
N TYR A 196 7.13 6.52 8.02
CA TYR A 196 8.20 6.69 9.00
C TYR A 196 9.54 7.06 8.36
N ARG A 197 9.79 6.69 7.10
CA ARG A 197 10.94 7.19 6.34
C ARG A 197 10.84 8.70 6.12
N GLY A 198 9.66 9.19 5.73
CA GLY A 198 9.37 10.62 5.60
C GLY A 198 9.63 11.41 6.87
N ILE A 199 9.13 10.93 8.03
CA ILE A 199 9.38 11.59 9.31
C ILE A 199 10.87 11.64 9.66
N LEU A 200 11.61 10.54 9.45
CA LEU A 200 13.05 10.51 9.76
C LEU A 200 13.87 11.42 8.86
N ASN A 201 13.38 11.74 7.67
CA ASN A 201 14.01 12.67 6.74
C ASN A 201 13.66 14.13 7.04
N ASN A 202 12.75 14.41 7.98
CA ASN A 202 12.36 15.76 8.37
C ASN A 202 12.91 16.10 9.77
N THR A 203 14.04 16.81 9.81
CA THR A 203 14.71 17.20 11.06
C THR A 203 13.87 18.14 11.93
N ASP A 204 13.13 19.06 11.31
CA ASP A 204 12.34 20.06 12.03
C ASP A 204 11.11 19.42 12.66
N LEU A 205 10.51 18.44 11.99
CA LEU A 205 9.43 17.63 12.56
C LEU A 205 9.94 16.79 13.74
N LEU A 206 11.12 16.16 13.62
CA LEU A 206 11.71 15.43 14.74
C LEU A 206 11.98 16.33 15.95
N ASP A 207 12.46 17.56 15.73
CA ASP A 207 12.63 18.55 16.80
C ASP A 207 11.28 18.96 17.42
N TYR A 208 10.26 19.17 16.59
CA TYR A 208 8.90 19.42 17.07
C TYR A 208 8.39 18.26 17.95
N LEU A 209 8.60 17.01 17.53
CA LEU A 209 8.19 15.81 18.26
C LEU A 209 8.96 15.59 19.57
N ASP A 210 10.16 16.13 19.72
CA ASP A 210 10.92 16.09 20.99
C ASP A 210 10.62 17.27 21.92
N ASN A 211 10.56 18.49 21.37
CA ASN A 211 10.75 19.71 22.16
C ASN A 211 9.55 20.67 22.16
N SER A 212 8.66 20.61 21.15
CA SER A 212 7.53 21.55 21.04
C SER A 212 6.28 21.08 21.80
N SER A 213 5.32 21.99 22.05
CA SER A 213 4.03 21.63 22.63
C SER A 213 3.22 20.77 21.64
N LEU A 214 2.93 19.53 22.03
CA LEU A 214 2.08 18.63 21.25
C LEU A 214 0.60 18.93 21.51
N PRO A 215 -0.30 18.66 20.54
CA PRO A 215 -1.74 18.81 20.75
C PRO A 215 -2.24 17.91 21.88
N SER A 216 -3.20 18.40 22.67
CA SER A 216 -3.90 17.57 23.65
C SER A 216 -4.92 16.68 22.94
N PHE A 217 -4.81 15.37 23.14
CA PHE A 217 -5.79 14.41 22.65
C PHE A 217 -6.78 14.12 23.76
N THR A 218 -7.98 14.69 23.68
CA THR A 218 -9.14 14.23 24.46
C THR A 218 -9.67 12.91 23.92
#